data_AF-A0A0B4H8H0-F1
#
_entry.id   AF-A0A0B4H8H0-F1
#
_cell.length_a   1.000
_cell.length_b   1.000
_cell.length_c   1.000
_cell.angle_alpha   90.00
_cell.angle_beta   90.00
_cell.angle_gamma   90.00
#
_symmetry.space_group_name_H-M   'P 1'
#
loop_
_entity.id
_entity.type
_entity.pdbx_description
1 polymer ?
#
loop_
_entity_poly.entity_id
_entity_poly.type
_entity_poly.pdbx_seq_one_letter_code
_entity_poly.pdbx_strand_id
1 'polypeptide(L)'
;MAHRRVAGTDIPPNKLLIGPGQRILTSHILPLVSSGLHSVQVLAKPRIGIWSTGSEFVPGTCHRATDVNGPYLTAICEEFGADASFLGYLDDKRDELSREFRQVAESGNFDVLLTTGAVSAASMTLFETR
;
A
#
# COMPACT_ATOMS: atom_id res chain seq x y z
N MET A 1 -10.31 -22.65 50.17
CA MET A 1 -9.97 -21.46 49.34
C MET A 1 -9.79 -21.92 47.89
N ALA A 2 -10.80 -21.80 47.03
CA ALA A 2 -10.77 -22.40 45.68
C ALA A 2 -11.01 -21.41 44.52
N HIS A 3 -11.06 -20.10 44.78
CA HIS A 3 -11.29 -19.07 43.75
C HIS A 3 -10.36 -17.86 43.95
N ARG A 4 -9.04 -18.06 43.75
CA ARG A 4 -8.07 -16.96 43.67
C ARG A 4 -7.35 -17.03 42.32
N ARG A 5 -7.35 -15.92 41.57
CA ARG A 5 -6.45 -15.74 40.42
C ARG A 5 -5.18 -15.05 40.91
N VAL A 6 -4.02 -15.62 40.59
CA VAL A 6 -2.73 -15.04 40.96
C VAL A 6 -2.43 -13.89 39.99
N ALA A 7 -1.84 -12.80 40.49
CA ALA A 7 -1.44 -11.69 39.63
C ALA A 7 -0.45 -12.17 38.56
N GLY A 8 -0.63 -11.74 37.31
CA GLY A 8 0.25 -12.12 36.19
C GLY A 8 0.04 -13.53 35.63
N THR A 9 -1.03 -14.25 36.00
CA THR A 9 -1.32 -15.58 35.42
C THR A 9 -1.60 -15.53 33.92
N ASP A 10 -2.34 -14.54 33.43
CA ASP A 10 -2.71 -14.45 32.01
C ASP A 10 -1.61 -13.77 31.16
N ILE A 11 -1.02 -12.70 31.71
CA ILE A 11 0.07 -11.93 31.09
C ILE A 11 1.17 -11.75 32.13
N PRO A 12 2.22 -12.58 32.08
CA PRO A 12 3.40 -12.41 32.92
C PRO A 12 4.12 -11.09 32.63
N PRO A 13 4.85 -10.54 33.61
CA PRO A 13 5.77 -9.43 33.38
C PRO A 13 6.74 -9.74 32.24
N ASN A 14 7.05 -8.73 31.42
CA ASN A 14 7.98 -8.80 30.29
C ASN A 14 7.60 -9.79 29.17
N LYS A 15 6.37 -10.31 29.15
CA LYS A 15 5.88 -11.11 28.02
C LYS A 15 5.73 -10.21 26.78
N LEU A 16 6.36 -10.63 25.68
CA LEU A 16 6.16 -10.01 24.38
C LEU A 16 4.72 -10.24 23.92
N LEU A 17 3.95 -9.16 23.74
CA LEU A 17 2.56 -9.23 23.28
C LEU A 17 2.46 -9.29 21.75
N ILE A 18 3.29 -8.50 21.05
CA ILE A 18 3.34 -8.41 19.59
C ILE A 18 4.82 -8.27 19.20
N GLY A 19 5.28 -9.13 18.31
CA GLY A 19 6.63 -9.08 17.74
C GLY A 19 6.75 -8.10 16.56
N PRO A 20 7.98 -7.71 16.20
CA PRO A 20 8.22 -6.86 15.04
C PRO A 20 7.67 -7.51 13.76
N GLY A 21 7.03 -6.71 12.91
CA GLY A 21 6.44 -7.16 11.64
C GLY A 21 5.12 -7.92 11.76
N GLN A 22 4.60 -8.15 12.97
CA GLN A 22 3.30 -8.78 13.14
C GLN A 22 2.15 -7.80 12.88
N ARG A 23 1.18 -8.23 12.07
CA ARG A 23 -0.07 -7.49 11.87
C ARG A 23 -0.86 -7.45 13.18
N ILE A 24 -1.33 -6.28 13.55
CA ILE A 24 -2.23 -6.11 14.70
C ILE A 24 -3.60 -6.67 14.31
N LEU A 25 -4.09 -7.63 15.09
CA LEU A 25 -5.39 -8.28 14.92
C LEU A 25 -6.26 -7.99 16.14
N THR A 26 -7.56 -8.24 16.02
CA THR A 26 -8.53 -8.05 17.11
C THR A 26 -8.15 -8.81 18.39
N SER A 27 -7.54 -9.98 18.25
CA SER A 27 -7.03 -10.80 19.37
C SER A 27 -5.95 -10.09 20.21
N HIS A 28 -5.25 -9.11 19.64
CA HIS A 28 -4.21 -8.35 20.34
C HIS A 28 -4.77 -7.16 21.13
N ILE A 29 -6.00 -6.73 20.88
CA ILE A 29 -6.55 -5.51 21.49
C ILE A 29 -6.73 -5.69 23.00
N LEU A 30 -7.37 -6.79 23.43
CA LEU A 30 -7.60 -7.07 24.84
C LEU A 30 -6.30 -7.11 25.67
N PRO A 31 -5.25 -7.87 25.29
CA PRO A 31 -4.01 -7.90 26.07
C PRO A 31 -3.28 -6.56 26.06
N LEU A 32 -3.25 -5.82 24.94
CA LEU A 32 -2.62 -4.48 24.88
C LEU A 32 -3.23 -3.51 25.89
N VAL A 33 -4.56 -3.34 25.84
CA VAL A 33 -5.28 -2.41 26.73
C VAL A 33 -5.19 -2.86 28.19
N SER A 34 -5.30 -4.18 28.45
CA SER A 34 -5.20 -4.72 29.82
C SER A 34 -3.80 -4.55 30.42
N SER A 35 -2.77 -4.41 29.58
CA SER A 35 -1.40 -4.07 30.00
C SER A 35 -1.12 -2.56 30.10
N GLY A 36 -2.14 -1.71 29.92
CA GLY A 36 -2.02 -0.25 29.99
C GLY A 36 -1.46 0.41 28.73
N LEU A 37 -1.36 -0.33 27.62
CA LEU A 37 -0.91 0.21 26.33
C LEU A 37 -2.09 0.76 25.55
N HIS A 38 -2.16 2.09 25.44
CA HIS A 38 -3.22 2.80 24.70
C HIS A 38 -2.79 3.26 23.30
N SER A 39 -1.50 3.17 22.98
CA SER A 39 -0.93 3.51 21.67
C SER A 39 0.25 2.60 21.39
N VAL A 40 0.43 2.22 20.12
CA VAL A 40 1.57 1.43 19.64
C VAL A 40 2.15 2.07 18.39
N GLN A 41 3.47 1.99 18.24
CA GLN A 41 4.14 2.42 17.01
C GLN A 41 3.94 1.34 15.94
N VAL A 42 3.54 1.77 14.74
CA VAL A 42 3.33 0.90 13.57
C VAL A 42 4.07 1.47 12.38
N LEU A 43 4.32 0.63 11.37
CA LEU A 43 4.81 1.10 10.08
C LEU A 43 3.70 1.90 9.37
N ALA A 44 4.10 2.97 8.69
CA ALA A 44 3.20 3.70 7.80
C ALA A 44 2.74 2.79 6.65
N LYS A 45 1.53 3.04 6.14
CA LYS A 45 1.07 2.37 4.93
C LYS A 45 1.93 2.83 3.73
N PRO A 46 2.37 1.92 2.84
CA PRO A 46 3.01 2.32 1.59
C PRO A 46 2.05 3.16 0.76
N ARG A 47 2.53 4.28 0.22
CA ARG A 47 1.77 5.16 -0.68
C ARG A 47 2.10 4.78 -2.13
N ILE A 48 1.09 4.38 -2.90
CA ILE A 48 1.28 3.81 -4.24
C ILE A 48 0.55 4.67 -5.27
N GLY A 49 1.29 5.20 -6.26
CA GLY A 49 0.72 5.88 -7.42
C GLY A 49 0.60 4.92 -8.60
N ILE A 50 -0.56 4.89 -9.27
CA ILE A 50 -0.86 3.92 -10.34
C ILE A 50 -1.29 4.65 -11.61
N TRP A 51 -0.62 4.37 -12.73
CA TRP A 51 -1.06 4.79 -14.06
C TRP A 51 -1.46 3.62 -14.92
N SER A 52 -2.40 3.86 -15.82
CA SER A 52 -2.64 2.97 -16.96
C SER A 52 -1.99 3.56 -18.20
N THR A 53 -1.24 2.76 -18.94
CA THR A 53 -0.62 3.14 -20.22
C THR A 53 -1.30 2.36 -21.35
N GLY A 54 -1.31 2.97 -22.55
CA GLY A 54 -1.90 2.38 -23.75
C GLY A 54 -2.49 3.44 -24.67
N SER A 55 -2.12 3.40 -25.95
CA SER A 55 -2.60 4.32 -26.99
C SER A 55 -4.12 4.32 -27.19
N GLU A 56 -4.80 3.25 -26.75
CA GLU A 56 -6.25 3.08 -26.79
C GLU A 56 -7.01 3.91 -25.75
N PHE A 57 -6.33 4.41 -24.72
CA PHE A 57 -6.93 5.22 -23.66
C PHE A 57 -6.79 6.73 -23.88
N VAL A 58 -5.92 7.13 -24.81
CA VAL A 58 -5.63 8.54 -25.16
C VAL A 58 -6.78 9.13 -25.99
N PRO A 59 -7.21 10.39 -25.75
CA PRO A 59 -8.24 11.04 -26.55
C PRO A 59 -7.87 11.13 -28.04
N GLY A 60 -8.75 10.65 -28.93
CA GLY A 60 -8.57 10.75 -30.39
C GLY A 60 -8.69 9.43 -31.16
N THR A 61 -8.80 8.30 -30.46
CA THR A 61 -9.02 6.97 -31.07
C THR A 61 -10.50 6.63 -31.16
N CYS A 62 -10.91 5.97 -32.26
CA CYS A 62 -12.29 5.51 -32.47
C CYS A 62 -12.70 4.33 -31.58
N HIS A 63 -11.73 3.68 -30.91
CA HIS A 63 -11.92 2.55 -30.02
C HIS A 63 -11.35 2.89 -28.64
N ARG A 64 -12.18 3.47 -27.77
CA ARG A 64 -11.83 3.65 -26.36
C ARG A 64 -12.13 2.35 -25.64
N ALA A 65 -11.09 1.57 -25.33
CA ALA A 65 -11.24 0.46 -24.41
C ALA A 65 -11.51 1.00 -23.00
N THR A 66 -12.29 0.28 -22.20
CA THR A 66 -12.43 0.58 -20.77
C THR A 66 -11.20 0.05 -20.04
N ASP A 67 -10.55 0.89 -19.25
CA ASP A 67 -9.45 0.45 -18.40
C ASP A 67 -9.96 -0.42 -17.25
N VAL A 68 -9.44 -1.63 -17.21
CA VAL A 68 -9.73 -2.62 -16.16
C VAL A 68 -8.57 -2.77 -15.18
N ASN A 69 -7.35 -2.38 -15.57
CA ASN A 69 -6.15 -2.62 -14.79
C ASN A 69 -5.97 -1.55 -13.70
N GLY A 70 -6.19 -0.28 -14.03
CA GLY A 70 -6.09 0.82 -13.06
C GLY A 70 -6.99 0.61 -11.84
N PRO A 71 -8.31 0.40 -12.03
CA PRO A 71 -9.23 0.11 -10.93
C PRO A 71 -8.87 -1.18 -10.18
N TYR A 72 -8.48 -2.25 -10.89
CA TYR A 72 -8.11 -3.53 -10.27
C TYR A 72 -6.86 -3.40 -9.38
N LEU A 73 -5.80 -2.77 -9.88
CA LEU A 73 -4.56 -2.60 -9.12
C LEU A 73 -4.73 -1.66 -7.93
N THR A 74 -5.56 -0.63 -8.08
CA THR A 74 -5.89 0.26 -6.95
C THR A 74 -6.55 -0.54 -5.83
N ALA A 75 -7.59 -1.33 -6.17
CA ALA A 75 -8.31 -2.14 -5.20
C ALA A 75 -7.42 -3.18 -4.51
N ILE A 76 -6.61 -3.93 -5.27
CA ILE A 76 -5.75 -4.97 -4.67
C ILE A 76 -4.68 -4.36 -3.77
N CYS A 77 -4.08 -3.21 -4.13
CA CYS A 77 -3.12 -2.53 -3.27
C CYS A 77 -3.75 -2.09 -1.93
N GLU A 78 -4.98 -1.57 -1.96
CA GLU A 78 -5.73 -1.23 -0.76
C GLU A 78 -6.06 -2.46 0.10
N GLU A 79 -6.43 -3.59 -0.52
CA GLU A 79 -6.67 -4.86 0.19
C GLU A 79 -5.41 -5.36 0.94
N PHE A 80 -4.23 -5.15 0.35
CA PHE A 80 -2.95 -5.45 0.99
C PHE A 80 -2.49 -4.38 2.00
N GLY A 81 -3.27 -3.33 2.20
CA GLY A 81 -3.06 -2.33 3.25
C GLY A 81 -2.22 -1.12 2.84
N ALA A 82 -1.97 -0.93 1.54
CA ALA A 82 -1.38 0.29 1.01
C ALA A 82 -2.41 1.43 0.93
N ASP A 83 -1.90 2.64 0.75
CA ASP A 83 -2.67 3.82 0.35
C ASP A 83 -2.44 4.04 -1.15
N ALA A 84 -3.38 3.61 -1.99
CA ALA A 84 -3.22 3.59 -3.44
C ALA A 84 -4.01 4.73 -4.11
N SER A 85 -3.40 5.39 -5.08
CA SER A 85 -4.02 6.47 -5.85
C SER A 85 -3.89 6.20 -7.35
N PHE A 86 -5.02 6.18 -8.04
CA PHE A 86 -5.04 6.15 -9.49
C PHE A 86 -4.73 7.54 -10.05
N LEU A 87 -3.62 7.64 -10.77
CA LEU A 87 -3.07 8.87 -11.34
C LEU A 87 -3.57 9.13 -12.77
N GLY A 88 -4.37 8.22 -13.32
CA GLY A 88 -4.98 8.35 -14.63
C GLY A 88 -4.20 7.62 -15.73
N TYR A 89 -4.28 8.17 -16.94
CA TYR A 89 -3.66 7.59 -18.13
C TYR A 89 -2.36 8.28 -18.48
N LEU A 90 -1.38 7.49 -18.87
CA LEU A 90 -0.08 7.97 -19.31
C LEU A 90 0.10 7.62 -20.79
N ASP A 91 0.42 8.62 -21.60
CA ASP A 91 0.67 8.44 -23.04
C ASP A 91 2.05 7.78 -23.24
N ASP A 92 2.14 6.83 -24.18
CA ASP A 92 3.34 6.02 -24.45
C ASP A 92 4.46 6.82 -25.16
N LYS A 93 4.30 8.16 -25.29
CA LYS A 93 5.39 9.02 -25.74
C LYS A 93 6.45 9.11 -24.66
N ARG A 94 7.61 8.50 -24.92
CA ARG A 94 8.79 8.42 -24.04
C ARG A 94 9.13 9.72 -23.29
N ASP A 95 9.02 10.87 -23.95
CA ASP A 95 9.35 12.17 -23.38
C ASP A 95 8.25 12.73 -22.44
N GLU A 96 6.99 12.38 -22.68
CA GLU A 96 5.87 12.71 -21.79
C GLU A 96 5.93 11.82 -20.53
N LEU A 97 6.13 10.51 -20.73
CA LEU A 97 6.32 9.53 -19.65
C LEU A 97 7.42 9.97 -18.67
N SER A 98 8.62 10.27 -19.19
CA SER A 98 9.77 10.64 -18.34
C SER A 98 9.55 11.92 -17.54
N ARG A 99 8.75 12.87 -18.06
CA ARG A 99 8.43 14.13 -17.38
C ARG A 99 7.43 13.90 -16.24
N GLU A 100 6.34 13.19 -16.52
CA GLU A 100 5.31 12.87 -15.53
C GLU A 100 5.88 12.05 -14.37
N PHE A 101 6.68 11.02 -14.67
CA PHE A 101 7.36 10.24 -13.64
C PHE A 101 8.26 11.09 -12.75
N ARG A 102 9.08 11.97 -13.36
CA ARG A 102 9.97 12.85 -12.58
C ARG A 102 9.16 13.80 -11.70
N GLN A 103 8.13 14.43 -12.25
CA GLN A 103 7.28 15.36 -11.51
C GLN A 103 6.62 14.69 -10.30
N VAL A 104 6.08 13.48 -10.48
CA VAL A 104 5.44 12.75 -9.38
C VAL A 104 6.45 12.23 -8.38
N ALA A 105 7.60 11.71 -8.83
CA ALA A 105 8.66 11.27 -7.94
C ALA A 105 9.20 12.42 -7.07
N GLU A 106 9.37 13.62 -7.65
CA GLU A 106 9.82 14.81 -6.94
C GLU A 106 8.78 15.36 -5.94
N SER A 107 7.50 14.99 -6.09
CA SER A 107 6.46 15.41 -5.15
C SER A 107 6.58 14.78 -3.76
N GLY A 108 7.26 13.63 -3.64
CA GLY A 108 7.38 12.88 -2.39
C GLY A 108 6.05 12.29 -1.87
N ASN A 109 5.00 12.27 -2.70
CA ASN A 109 3.67 11.80 -2.31
C ASN A 109 3.54 10.27 -2.33
N PHE A 110 4.41 9.57 -3.05
CA PHE A 110 4.34 8.12 -3.25
C PHE A 110 5.69 7.49 -2.94
N ASP A 111 5.65 6.30 -2.35
CA ASP A 111 6.82 5.47 -2.09
C ASP A 111 7.09 4.51 -3.26
N VAL A 112 6.03 4.19 -4.04
CA VAL A 112 6.06 3.30 -5.20
C VAL A 112 5.18 3.86 -6.32
N LEU A 113 5.65 3.76 -7.57
CA LEU A 113 4.87 4.08 -8.77
C LEU A 113 4.68 2.81 -9.62
N LEU A 114 3.46 2.58 -10.11
CA LEU A 114 3.05 1.40 -10.90
C LEU A 114 2.47 1.82 -12.26
N THR A 115 2.72 1.04 -13.31
CA THR A 115 2.11 1.21 -14.64
C THR A 115 1.59 -0.10 -15.20
N THR A 116 0.49 -0.07 -15.97
CA THR A 116 -0.21 -1.29 -16.43
C THR A 116 -0.04 -1.65 -17.91
N GLY A 117 0.58 -0.81 -18.73
CA GLY A 117 0.72 -0.99 -20.18
C GLY A 117 2.17 -0.96 -20.65
N ALA A 118 2.49 -1.94 -21.50
CA ALA A 118 3.66 -2.10 -22.36
C ALA A 118 4.93 -1.25 -22.06
N VAL A 119 5.71 -1.69 -21.08
CA VAL A 119 7.07 -2.10 -21.46
C VAL A 119 6.96 -3.59 -21.70
N SER A 120 7.17 -4.04 -22.93
CA SER A 120 7.19 -5.47 -23.30
C SER A 120 8.00 -6.26 -22.26
N ALA A 121 7.39 -7.32 -21.72
CA ALA A 121 7.75 -8.06 -20.50
C ALA A 121 7.31 -7.36 -19.20
N ALA A 122 6.53 -8.08 -18.39
CA ALA A 122 6.17 -7.74 -17.01
C ALA A 122 7.40 -7.19 -16.25
N SER A 123 7.53 -5.87 -16.25
CA SER A 123 8.60 -5.16 -15.57
C SER A 123 7.92 -4.29 -14.52
N MET A 124 7.76 -4.87 -13.35
CA MET A 124 7.48 -4.13 -12.13
C MET A 124 8.69 -3.22 -11.89
N THR A 125 8.65 -2.00 -12.41
CA THR A 125 9.72 -1.03 -12.20
C THR A 125 9.49 -0.38 -10.84
N LEU A 126 10.11 -0.94 -9.80
CA LEU A 126 10.14 -0.35 -8.46
C LEU A 126 11.06 0.87 -8.50
N PHE A 127 10.49 2.06 -8.35
CA PHE A 127 11.24 3.24 -7.95
C PHE A 127 10.99 3.46 -6.46
N GLU A 128 12.03 3.19 -5.66
CA GLU A 128 12.02 3.40 -4.22
C GLU A 128 12.49 4.83 -3.95
N THR A 129 11.59 5.72 -3.53
CA THR A 129 11.95 7.09 -3.11
C THR A 129 12.21 7.10 -1.61
N ARG A 130 13.42 7.53 -1.24
CA ARG A 130 13.93 7.59 0.14
C ARG A 130 13.11 8.47 1.08
#